data_AF-D5ALV2-F1
#
_entry.id   AF-D5ALV2-F1
#
_cell.length_a   1.000
_cell.length_b   1.000
_cell.length_c   1.000
_cell.angle_alpha   90.00
_cell.angle_beta   90.00
_cell.angle_gamma   90.00
#
_symmetry.space_group_name_H-M   'P 1'
#
loop_
_entity.id
_entity.type
_entity.pdbx_description
1 polymer ?
#
loop_
_entity_poly.entity_id
_entity_poly.type
_entity_poly.pdbx_seq_one_letter_code
_entity_poly.pdbx_strand_id
1 'polypeptide(L)'
;MSKIAPPAPQDSPAAAAAAAPVGAGLIDPTLVADLRKKIAAVTRPWWRGEVVSANGLIFGVNVAGSRPPLIWSCQGYAPFAALAAALGPDQPLYGLRSGHMVVKPGAKTHLHLAAMCAEEVLSLGLSGPLFLGGNCQGALLAQKTAQLLTAAEHPVALLICLNPLQITPYGGRAAFILGRHDVTNPLSRFHDAEALLRANLPQCTIDTIPSEHGKLFNGKILELWTDILRRRMDAVTGTSPGVFPLWSLSAEITAPAQLVMQARGLCEVPVSLRNSSDAVWAPSPESGLSLGNHWRAPDGSLLQWLDGQQPLDRPLPPGGTLDTTLLVRAPEREGECLLEIDLQQAGVLWLGEIGPAPATCRVTVLPR
;
A
#
# COMPACT_ATOMS: atom_id res chain seq x y z
N MET A 1 -48.03 16.73 64.06
CA MET A 1 -48.43 16.30 62.71
C MET A 1 -47.64 17.13 61.69
N SER A 2 -46.43 16.67 61.36
CA SER A 2 -45.50 17.38 60.48
C SER A 2 -45.74 16.90 59.05
N LYS A 3 -46.10 17.82 58.14
CA LYS A 3 -46.42 17.53 56.74
C LYS A 3 -45.13 17.34 55.95
N ILE A 4 -44.98 16.16 55.35
CA ILE A 4 -43.87 15.77 54.48
C ILE A 4 -44.02 16.53 53.14
N ALA A 5 -42.98 17.28 52.78
CA ALA A 5 -42.85 17.92 51.47
C ALA A 5 -42.35 16.90 50.42
N PRO A 6 -42.78 17.02 49.14
CA PRO A 6 -42.30 16.13 48.08
C PRO A 6 -40.86 16.48 47.66
N PRO A 7 -40.07 15.51 47.16
CA PRO A 7 -38.68 15.74 46.80
C PRO A 7 -38.53 16.55 45.51
N ALA A 8 -37.50 17.40 45.50
CA ALA A 8 -37.07 18.21 44.36
C ALA A 8 -36.55 17.36 43.19
N PRO A 9 -36.65 17.84 41.93
CA PRO A 9 -36.13 17.13 40.77
C PRO A 9 -34.60 17.08 40.80
N GLN A 10 -34.04 15.89 40.55
CA GLN A 10 -32.62 15.68 40.35
C GLN A 10 -32.23 16.16 38.95
N ASP A 11 -31.64 17.36 38.87
CA ASP A 11 -30.89 17.79 37.69
C ASP A 11 -29.57 17.00 37.64
N SER A 12 -29.56 15.95 36.83
CA SER A 12 -28.32 15.31 36.38
C SER A 12 -27.95 15.94 35.03
N PRO A 13 -26.79 16.61 34.89
CA PRO A 13 -26.37 17.05 33.58
C PRO A 13 -25.98 15.81 32.77
N ALA A 14 -26.82 15.44 31.82
CA ALA A 14 -26.45 14.54 30.74
C ALA A 14 -25.31 15.22 29.97
N ALA A 15 -24.07 14.86 30.31
CA ALA A 15 -22.94 15.12 29.46
C ALA A 15 -23.25 14.42 28.13
N ALA A 16 -23.64 15.22 27.13
CA ALA A 16 -23.70 14.79 25.75
C ALA A 16 -22.32 14.22 25.43
N ALA A 17 -22.24 12.90 25.37
CA ALA A 17 -21.08 12.22 24.83
C ALA A 17 -20.97 12.69 23.38
N ALA A 18 -20.11 13.66 23.14
CA ALA A 18 -19.71 14.05 21.81
C ALA A 18 -19.25 12.76 21.12
N ALA A 19 -20.02 12.32 20.12
CA ALA A 19 -19.64 11.19 19.29
C ALA A 19 -18.25 11.49 18.74
N ALA A 20 -17.28 10.65 19.09
CA ALA A 20 -15.93 10.75 18.55
C ALA A 20 -16.02 10.69 17.02
N PRO A 21 -15.24 11.51 16.30
CA PRO A 21 -15.26 11.49 14.84
C PRO A 21 -14.92 10.08 14.35
N VAL A 22 -15.74 9.59 13.41
CA VAL A 22 -15.47 8.36 12.66
C VAL A 22 -14.12 8.55 11.96
N GLY A 23 -13.09 7.85 12.42
CA GLY A 23 -11.69 8.07 12.02
C GLY A 23 -10.64 7.68 13.08
N ALA A 24 -11.04 7.50 14.34
CA ALA A 24 -10.18 6.89 15.34
C ALA A 24 -10.07 5.37 15.12
N GLY A 25 -9.00 4.86 14.48
CA GLY A 25 -8.68 3.42 14.58
C GLY A 25 -7.79 2.71 13.56
N LEU A 26 -7.31 3.32 12.46
CA LEU A 26 -6.46 2.60 11.47
C LEU A 26 -4.95 2.67 11.78
N ILE A 27 -4.49 3.87 12.12
CA ILE A 27 -3.11 4.14 12.48
C ILE A 27 -3.04 4.27 14.00
N ASP A 28 -2.36 3.33 14.64
CA ASP A 28 -2.07 3.36 16.07
C ASP A 28 -0.97 4.40 16.35
N PRO A 29 -1.29 5.54 17.01
CA PRO A 29 -0.30 6.59 17.27
C PRO A 29 0.84 6.12 18.18
N THR A 30 0.56 5.16 19.07
CA THR A 30 1.57 4.60 19.97
C THR A 30 2.59 3.77 19.18
N LEU A 31 2.10 2.96 18.23
CA LEU A 31 2.98 2.20 17.35
C LEU A 31 3.79 3.13 16.43
N VAL A 32 3.17 4.18 15.88
CA VAL A 32 3.90 5.19 15.09
C VAL A 32 5.00 5.85 15.92
N ALA A 33 4.73 6.23 17.16
CA ALA A 33 5.72 6.83 18.05
C ALA A 33 6.90 5.87 18.35
N ASP A 34 6.62 4.59 18.59
CA ASP A 34 7.66 3.57 18.79
C ASP A 34 8.51 3.35 17.52
N LEU A 35 7.87 3.24 16.35
CA LEU A 35 8.56 3.13 15.07
C LEU A 35 9.44 4.35 14.80
N ARG A 36 8.91 5.56 15.04
CA ARG A 36 9.65 6.83 14.92
C ARG A 36 10.90 6.82 15.79
N LYS A 37 10.79 6.37 17.05
CA LYS A 37 11.93 6.24 17.97
C LYS A 37 12.98 5.25 17.45
N LYS A 38 12.56 4.07 16.98
CA LYS A 38 13.46 3.03 16.44
C LYS A 38 14.20 3.51 15.18
N ILE A 39 13.49 4.17 14.27
CA ILE A 39 14.07 4.71 13.05
C ILE A 39 15.02 5.88 13.37
N ALA A 40 14.64 6.79 14.26
CA ALA A 40 15.49 7.90 14.69
C ALA A 40 16.82 7.41 15.30
N ALA A 41 16.78 6.36 16.12
CA ALA A 41 17.96 5.80 16.80
C ALA A 41 19.02 5.27 15.83
N VAL A 42 18.63 4.80 14.64
CA VAL A 42 19.54 4.26 13.62
C VAL A 42 19.85 5.25 12.49
N THR A 43 19.24 6.43 12.51
CA THR A 43 19.44 7.47 11.48
C THR A 43 20.19 8.67 12.03
N ARG A 44 19.67 9.35 13.05
CA ARG A 44 20.22 10.62 13.57
C ARG A 44 21.71 10.59 13.92
N PRO A 45 22.27 9.52 14.53
CA PRO A 45 23.70 9.49 14.84
C PRO A 45 24.60 9.24 13.62
N TRP A 46 24.06 8.64 12.55
CA TRP A 46 24.85 7.98 11.50
C TRP A 46 24.67 8.61 10.12
N TRP A 47 23.49 9.16 9.85
CA TRP A 47 23.17 9.77 8.57
C TRP A 47 23.70 11.20 8.52
N ARG A 48 24.16 11.61 7.34
CA ARG A 48 24.58 12.99 7.06
C ARG A 48 23.63 13.62 6.04
N GLY A 49 23.64 14.95 6.00
CA GLY A 49 22.70 15.77 5.26
C GLY A 49 21.97 16.73 6.20
N GLU A 50 21.19 17.61 5.61
CA GLU A 50 20.32 18.52 6.36
C GLU A 50 19.11 17.75 6.88
N VAL A 51 18.73 17.92 8.15
CA VAL A 51 17.50 17.34 8.68
C VAL A 51 16.36 18.29 8.33
N VAL A 52 15.50 17.88 7.39
CA VAL A 52 14.58 18.81 6.70
C VAL A 52 13.10 18.60 7.02
N SER A 53 12.74 17.46 7.62
CA SER A 53 11.35 17.16 7.99
C SER A 53 11.04 17.46 9.46
N ALA A 54 9.75 17.64 9.76
CA ALA A 54 9.30 18.13 11.07
C ALA A 54 9.70 17.25 12.26
N ASN A 55 9.70 15.91 12.15
CA ASN A 55 10.18 15.04 13.23
C ASN A 55 11.61 14.53 13.01
N GLY A 56 12.32 15.11 12.04
CA GLY A 56 13.73 14.86 11.79
C GLY A 56 14.05 13.41 11.41
N LEU A 57 13.27 12.85 10.49
CA LEU A 57 13.48 11.53 9.90
C LEU A 57 13.89 11.57 8.43
N ILE A 58 13.73 12.70 7.74
CA ILE A 58 14.17 12.90 6.36
C ILE A 58 15.45 13.74 6.35
N PHE A 59 16.43 13.24 5.61
CA PHE A 59 17.72 13.88 5.39
C PHE A 59 17.78 14.39 3.95
N GLY A 60 17.96 15.69 3.78
CA GLY A 60 18.13 16.35 2.49
C GLY A 60 19.60 16.47 2.09
N VAL A 61 19.88 16.22 0.82
CA VAL A 61 21.14 16.56 0.15
C VAL A 61 20.79 17.28 -1.14
N ASN A 62 21.57 18.30 -1.50
CA ASN A 62 21.36 19.10 -2.71
C ASN A 62 19.97 19.77 -2.77
N VAL A 63 19.41 20.17 -1.63
CA VAL A 63 18.03 20.69 -1.53
C VAL A 63 17.79 21.99 -2.32
N ALA A 64 18.86 22.71 -2.65
CA ALA A 64 18.82 23.90 -3.52
C ALA A 64 19.02 23.59 -5.01
N GLY A 65 19.09 22.30 -5.39
CA GLY A 65 19.23 21.86 -6.77
C GLY A 65 18.03 22.26 -7.63
N SER A 66 18.26 22.39 -8.94
CA SER A 66 17.27 22.92 -9.89
C SER A 66 16.30 21.86 -10.44
N ARG A 67 16.60 20.56 -10.28
CA ARG A 67 15.75 19.47 -10.76
C ARG A 67 14.59 19.20 -9.79
N PRO A 68 13.50 18.54 -10.24
CA PRO A 68 12.40 18.15 -9.36
C PRO A 68 12.88 17.29 -8.18
N PRO A 69 12.41 17.52 -6.95
CA PRO A 69 12.76 16.73 -5.77
C PRO A 69 12.52 15.23 -5.93
N LEU A 70 13.48 14.42 -5.49
CA LEU A 70 13.36 12.97 -5.39
C LEU A 70 13.37 12.55 -3.92
N ILE A 71 12.32 11.85 -3.49
CA ILE A 71 12.26 11.20 -2.17
C ILE A 71 12.62 9.72 -2.33
N TRP A 72 13.54 9.21 -1.51
CA TRP A 72 14.02 7.84 -1.62
C TRP A 72 14.07 7.10 -0.28
N SER A 73 13.42 5.93 -0.24
CA SER A 73 13.43 4.99 0.88
C SER A 73 14.66 4.07 0.81
N CYS A 74 15.66 4.32 1.65
CA CYS A 74 16.93 3.59 1.68
C CYS A 74 16.98 2.52 2.78
N GLN A 75 17.70 1.43 2.47
CA GLN A 75 18.08 0.40 3.45
C GLN A 75 19.15 0.88 4.46
N GLY A 76 19.75 2.05 4.27
CA GLY A 76 20.80 2.58 5.14
C GLY A 76 21.47 3.82 4.54
N TYR A 77 22.44 4.38 5.26
CA TYR A 77 23.12 5.61 4.83
C TYR A 77 24.02 5.41 3.61
N ALA A 78 24.72 4.27 3.49
CA ALA A 78 25.64 4.04 2.37
C ALA A 78 24.93 4.08 0.99
N PRO A 79 23.78 3.39 0.78
CA PRO A 79 22.97 3.57 -0.43
C PRO A 79 22.50 5.01 -0.66
N PHE A 80 22.10 5.71 0.40
CA PHE A 80 21.67 7.11 0.32
C PHE A 80 22.79 8.04 -0.17
N ALA A 81 23.97 7.93 0.44
CA ALA A 81 25.14 8.72 0.08
C ALA A 81 25.64 8.40 -1.33
N ALA A 82 25.68 7.13 -1.71
CA ALA A 82 26.05 6.70 -3.05
C ALA A 82 25.08 7.25 -4.11
N LEU A 83 23.78 7.21 -3.84
CA LEU A 83 22.77 7.78 -4.72
C LEU A 83 22.92 9.30 -4.86
N ALA A 84 23.09 10.02 -3.75
CA ALA A 84 23.29 11.47 -3.76
C ALA A 84 24.51 11.86 -4.61
N ALA A 85 25.62 11.14 -4.46
CA ALA A 85 26.84 11.38 -5.23
C ALA A 85 26.64 11.13 -6.74
N ALA A 86 25.96 10.03 -7.11
CA ALA A 86 25.71 9.68 -8.50
C ALA A 86 24.70 10.63 -9.19
N LEU A 87 23.72 11.14 -8.45
CA LEU A 87 22.74 12.10 -8.96
C LEU A 87 23.30 13.51 -9.13
N GLY A 88 24.36 13.86 -8.41
CA GLY A 88 25.04 15.14 -8.52
C GLY A 88 24.27 16.31 -7.88
N PRO A 89 24.86 17.51 -7.87
CA PRO A 89 24.40 18.66 -7.08
C PRO A 89 23.08 19.27 -7.57
N ASP A 90 22.68 19.02 -8.82
CA ASP A 90 21.46 19.61 -9.38
C ASP A 90 20.17 18.88 -8.97
N GLN A 91 20.28 17.70 -8.34
CA GLN A 91 19.16 16.85 -7.98
C GLN A 91 18.90 16.89 -6.48
N PRO A 92 17.85 17.61 -6.00
CA PRO A 92 17.42 17.52 -4.62
C PRO A 92 17.01 16.08 -4.28
N LEU A 93 17.67 15.52 -3.27
CA LEU A 93 17.45 14.15 -2.80
C LEU A 93 17.09 14.15 -1.32
N TYR A 94 15.95 13.55 -1.00
CA TYR A 94 15.40 13.42 0.34
C TYR A 94 15.40 11.96 0.74
N GLY A 95 16.31 11.58 1.64
CA GLY A 95 16.48 10.20 2.09
C GLY A 95 15.67 9.90 3.34
N LEU A 96 15.00 8.74 3.34
CA LEU A 96 14.33 8.19 4.52
C LEU A 96 14.69 6.72 4.73
N ARG A 97 14.64 6.26 5.98
CA ARG A 97 15.06 4.91 6.35
C ARG A 97 13.91 3.92 6.28
N SER A 98 14.07 2.85 5.51
CA SER A 98 13.02 1.85 5.24
C SER A 98 12.57 0.98 6.43
N GLY A 99 13.36 0.93 7.51
CA GLY A 99 13.14 0.01 8.63
C GLY A 99 13.73 -1.40 8.45
N HIS A 100 14.37 -1.70 7.31
CA HIS A 100 15.02 -2.98 7.08
C HIS A 100 16.03 -3.33 8.17
N MET A 101 15.92 -4.53 8.77
CA MET A 101 16.75 -4.97 9.90
C MET A 101 16.61 -4.14 11.19
N VAL A 102 15.63 -3.22 11.25
CA VAL A 102 15.37 -2.34 12.40
C VAL A 102 14.00 -2.65 13.00
N VAL A 103 13.01 -2.88 12.14
CA VAL A 103 11.65 -3.24 12.54
C VAL A 103 11.29 -4.63 12.05
N LYS A 104 10.45 -5.33 12.80
CA LYS A 104 9.92 -6.63 12.39
C LYS A 104 8.96 -6.41 11.21
N PRO A 105 9.17 -7.08 10.05
CA PRO A 105 8.29 -6.92 8.90
C PRO A 105 6.90 -7.48 9.18
N GLY A 106 5.89 -6.85 8.60
CA GLY A 106 4.48 -7.25 8.71
C GLY A 106 3.56 -6.20 8.11
N ALA A 107 2.38 -6.60 7.64
CA ALA A 107 1.42 -5.69 6.98
C ALA A 107 1.09 -4.47 7.85
N LYS A 108 0.71 -4.70 9.13
CA LYS A 108 0.44 -3.64 10.10
C LYS A 108 1.66 -2.72 10.27
N THR A 109 2.85 -3.27 10.50
CA THR A 109 4.08 -2.47 10.66
C THR A 109 4.38 -1.61 9.43
N HIS A 110 4.26 -2.18 8.23
CA HIS A 110 4.54 -1.46 6.99
C HIS A 110 3.54 -0.32 6.75
N LEU A 111 2.25 -0.51 7.08
CA LEU A 111 1.25 0.56 7.00
C LEU A 111 1.60 1.72 7.95
N HIS A 112 1.97 1.43 9.20
CA HIS A 112 2.31 2.47 10.19
C HIS A 112 3.63 3.17 9.83
N LEU A 113 4.61 2.45 9.30
CA LEU A 113 5.82 3.06 8.74
C LEU A 113 5.48 3.96 7.55
N ALA A 114 4.60 3.53 6.64
CA ALA A 114 4.21 4.34 5.49
C ALA A 114 3.45 5.61 5.92
N ALA A 115 2.56 5.51 6.91
CA ALA A 115 1.85 6.66 7.48
C ALA A 115 2.81 7.65 8.12
N MET A 116 3.77 7.16 8.92
CA MET A 116 4.85 7.97 9.47
C MET A 116 5.67 8.65 8.34
N CYS A 117 6.02 7.92 7.27
CA CYS A 117 6.76 8.50 6.16
C CYS A 117 5.96 9.56 5.40
N ALA A 118 4.66 9.34 5.18
CA ALA A 118 3.78 10.30 4.52
C ALA A 118 3.69 11.61 5.34
N GLU A 119 3.55 11.53 6.66
CA GLU A 119 3.60 12.69 7.57
C GLU A 119 4.91 13.50 7.39
N GLU A 120 6.06 12.81 7.36
CA GLU A 120 7.35 13.47 7.14
C GLU A 120 7.45 14.12 5.76
N VAL A 121 6.99 13.44 4.70
CA VAL A 121 7.02 13.98 3.33
C VAL A 121 6.13 15.21 3.20
N LEU A 122 4.93 15.18 3.77
CA LEU A 122 4.01 16.33 3.79
C LEU A 122 4.63 17.53 4.52
N SER A 123 5.39 17.28 5.59
CA SER A 123 6.06 18.34 6.34
C SER A 123 7.13 19.10 5.55
N LEU A 124 7.59 18.58 4.41
CA LEU A 124 8.57 19.26 3.55
C LEU A 124 7.99 20.45 2.79
N GLY A 125 6.66 20.56 2.66
CA GLY A 125 6.02 21.67 1.95
C GLY A 125 6.33 21.73 0.45
N LEU A 126 6.63 20.59 -0.18
CA LEU A 126 6.92 20.51 -1.62
C LEU A 126 5.62 20.69 -2.45
N SER A 127 5.65 21.57 -3.43
CA SER A 127 4.45 22.05 -4.16
C SER A 127 4.10 21.30 -5.45
N GLY A 128 4.93 20.35 -5.90
CA GLY A 128 4.74 19.62 -7.16
C GLY A 128 4.36 18.15 -6.96
N PRO A 129 3.86 17.47 -8.01
CA PRO A 129 3.66 16.03 -7.93
C PRO A 129 5.01 15.36 -7.67
N LEU A 130 5.04 14.49 -6.67
CA LEU A 130 6.29 14.03 -6.05
C LEU A 130 6.92 12.89 -6.83
N PHE A 131 8.25 12.84 -6.90
CA PHE A 131 8.98 11.65 -7.31
C PHE A 131 9.36 10.87 -6.06
N LEU A 132 8.87 9.65 -5.94
CA LEU A 132 9.07 8.82 -4.76
C LEU A 132 9.60 7.46 -5.17
N GLY A 133 10.61 6.96 -4.49
CA GLY A 133 11.18 5.66 -4.81
C GLY A 133 11.82 4.96 -3.62
N GLY A 134 12.34 3.78 -3.89
CA GLY A 134 13.04 2.98 -2.89
C GLY A 134 13.66 1.74 -3.48
N ASN A 135 14.57 1.13 -2.71
CA ASN A 135 15.24 -0.10 -3.11
C ASN A 135 14.91 -1.28 -2.20
N CYS A 136 14.75 -2.48 -2.76
CA CYS A 136 14.42 -3.70 -2.01
C CYS A 136 13.14 -3.49 -1.15
N GLN A 137 13.24 -3.59 0.19
CA GLN A 137 12.11 -3.30 1.10
C GLN A 137 11.69 -1.82 1.05
N GLY A 138 12.62 -0.91 0.77
CA GLY A 138 12.33 0.50 0.57
C GLY A 138 11.35 0.76 -0.56
N ALA A 139 11.33 -0.08 -1.61
CA ALA A 139 10.37 0.05 -2.71
C ALA A 139 8.93 -0.20 -2.24
N LEU A 140 8.72 -1.22 -1.39
CA LEU A 140 7.40 -1.50 -0.80
C LEU A 140 6.95 -0.35 0.11
N LEU A 141 7.86 0.20 0.91
CA LEU A 141 7.55 1.36 1.76
C LEU A 141 7.22 2.59 0.92
N ALA A 142 8.01 2.87 -0.12
CA ALA A 142 7.79 3.98 -1.04
C ALA A 142 6.42 3.87 -1.72
N GLN A 143 6.03 2.67 -2.15
CA GLN A 143 4.73 2.42 -2.76
C GLN A 143 3.58 2.68 -1.79
N LYS A 144 3.63 2.14 -0.56
CA LYS A 144 2.60 2.39 0.45
C LYS A 144 2.52 3.86 0.85
N THR A 145 3.67 4.54 0.90
CA THR A 145 3.73 5.98 1.15
C THR A 145 3.11 6.75 -0.03
N ALA A 146 3.39 6.38 -1.28
CA ALA A 146 2.79 7.00 -2.46
C ALA A 146 1.26 6.89 -2.47
N GLN A 147 0.76 5.73 -2.06
CA GLN A 147 -0.66 5.43 -1.94
C GLN A 147 -1.32 6.33 -0.88
N LEU A 148 -0.69 6.51 0.29
CA LEU A 148 -1.18 7.41 1.34
C LEU A 148 -1.10 8.89 0.96
N LEU A 149 -0.03 9.31 0.26
CA LEU A 149 0.10 10.68 -0.22
C LEU A 149 -0.96 11.01 -1.29
N THR A 150 -1.16 10.11 -2.24
CA THR A 150 -2.20 10.26 -3.27
C THR A 150 -3.59 10.34 -2.63
N ALA A 151 -3.85 9.48 -1.64
CA ALA A 151 -5.07 9.50 -0.83
C ALA A 151 -5.27 10.81 -0.03
N ALA A 152 -4.19 11.54 0.25
CA ALA A 152 -4.22 12.84 0.92
C ALA A 152 -4.16 14.01 -0.08
N GLU A 153 -4.55 13.79 -1.34
CA GLU A 153 -4.52 14.79 -2.43
C GLU A 153 -3.14 15.37 -2.73
N HIS A 154 -2.07 14.65 -2.38
CA HIS A 154 -0.68 14.98 -2.74
C HIS A 154 -0.20 13.98 -3.79
N PRO A 155 -0.43 14.24 -5.09
CA PRO A 155 -0.20 13.27 -6.15
C PRO A 155 1.29 12.92 -6.29
N VAL A 156 1.57 11.64 -6.57
CA VAL A 156 2.90 11.15 -6.93
C VAL A 156 3.03 11.12 -8.45
N ALA A 157 4.01 11.84 -8.98
CA ALA A 157 4.29 11.93 -10.42
C ALA A 157 4.77 10.59 -10.99
N LEU A 158 5.62 9.91 -10.23
CA LEU A 158 6.21 8.61 -10.56
C LEU A 158 6.69 7.91 -9.29
N LEU A 159 6.29 6.65 -9.13
CA LEU A 159 6.85 5.71 -8.17
C LEU A 159 8.03 4.96 -8.80
N ILE A 160 9.21 4.97 -8.19
CA ILE A 160 10.39 4.23 -8.69
C ILE A 160 10.74 3.07 -7.75
N CYS A 161 10.66 1.85 -8.29
CA CYS A 161 10.94 0.60 -7.58
C CYS A 161 12.26 0.00 -8.07
N LEU A 162 13.35 0.22 -7.33
CA LEU A 162 14.63 -0.40 -7.62
C LEU A 162 14.70 -1.80 -6.99
N ASN A 163 14.57 -2.80 -7.84
CA ASN A 163 14.74 -4.22 -7.50
C ASN A 163 13.91 -4.65 -6.25
N PRO A 164 12.58 -4.48 -6.29
CA PRO A 164 11.70 -4.85 -5.20
C PRO A 164 11.62 -6.37 -5.04
N LEU A 165 11.31 -6.84 -3.82
CA LEU A 165 11.11 -8.27 -3.55
C LEU A 165 9.71 -8.77 -3.95
N GLN A 166 8.77 -7.85 -4.13
CA GLN A 166 7.37 -8.12 -4.42
C GLN A 166 6.85 -7.06 -5.38
N ILE A 167 6.01 -7.47 -6.31
CA ILE A 167 5.19 -6.55 -7.09
C ILE A 167 3.84 -6.51 -6.41
N THR A 168 3.57 -5.39 -5.76
CA THR A 168 2.25 -5.05 -5.28
C THR A 168 1.59 -4.15 -6.31
N PRO A 169 0.30 -4.29 -6.55
CA PRO A 169 -0.38 -3.40 -7.48
C PRO A 169 -0.37 -1.91 -7.08
N TYR A 170 -0.50 -1.04 -8.07
CA TYR A 170 -0.46 0.43 -7.92
C TYR A 170 -1.08 1.09 -9.16
N GLY A 171 -2.12 1.90 -8.96
CA GLY A 171 -2.84 2.57 -10.05
C GLY A 171 -2.11 3.78 -10.66
N GLY A 172 -1.10 4.32 -9.96
CA GLY A 172 -0.29 5.43 -10.47
C GLY A 172 0.82 4.99 -11.42
N ARG A 173 1.54 5.97 -12.00
CA ARG A 173 2.73 5.70 -12.82
C ARG A 173 3.85 5.08 -11.99
N ALA A 174 4.40 3.96 -12.47
CA ALA A 174 5.52 3.29 -11.82
C ALA A 174 6.66 2.96 -12.78
N ALA A 175 7.89 3.05 -12.31
CA ALA A 175 9.07 2.59 -13.03
C ALA A 175 9.81 1.53 -12.19
N PHE A 176 9.97 0.34 -12.76
CA PHE A 176 10.72 -0.75 -12.13
C PHE A 176 12.07 -0.90 -12.81
N ILE A 177 13.14 -0.92 -12.00
CA ILE A 177 14.49 -1.18 -12.49
C ILE A 177 14.98 -2.46 -11.80
N LEU A 178 15.19 -3.52 -12.58
CA LEU A 178 15.39 -4.89 -12.07
C LEU A 178 16.77 -5.44 -12.43
N GLY A 179 17.39 -6.15 -11.48
CA GLY A 179 18.62 -6.90 -11.74
C GLY A 179 18.33 -8.15 -12.57
N ARG A 180 18.92 -8.26 -13.76
CA ARG A 180 18.75 -9.42 -14.66
C ARG A 180 19.23 -10.73 -14.05
N HIS A 181 20.24 -10.67 -13.18
CA HIS A 181 20.82 -11.83 -12.51
C HIS A 181 20.31 -11.98 -11.07
N ASP A 182 19.31 -11.19 -10.68
CA ASP A 182 18.71 -11.31 -9.37
C ASP A 182 17.72 -12.47 -9.31
N VAL A 183 18.07 -13.50 -8.54
CA VAL A 183 17.21 -14.66 -8.25
C VAL A 183 15.96 -14.30 -7.45
N THR A 184 15.94 -13.13 -6.81
CA THR A 184 14.78 -12.60 -6.09
C THR A 184 13.87 -11.74 -6.97
N ASN A 185 14.21 -11.56 -8.25
CA ASN A 185 13.39 -10.80 -9.19
C ASN A 185 11.95 -11.38 -9.23
N PRO A 186 10.94 -10.57 -8.87
CA PRO A 186 9.57 -11.05 -8.76
C PRO A 186 9.00 -11.51 -10.10
N LEU A 187 9.50 -11.01 -11.23
CA LEU A 187 9.04 -11.44 -12.57
C LEU A 187 9.50 -12.85 -12.91
N SER A 188 10.63 -13.31 -12.39
CA SER A 188 11.16 -14.66 -12.64
C SER A 188 10.31 -15.77 -12.02
N ARG A 189 9.33 -15.42 -11.17
CA ARG A 189 8.43 -16.36 -10.49
C ARG A 189 7.20 -16.71 -11.33
N PHE A 190 7.00 -16.05 -12.46
CA PHE A 190 5.79 -16.17 -13.27
C PHE A 190 6.14 -16.48 -14.73
N HIS A 191 5.37 -17.37 -15.35
CA HIS A 191 5.51 -17.67 -16.78
C HIS A 191 5.04 -16.50 -17.66
N ASP A 192 4.00 -15.78 -17.23
CA ASP A 192 3.49 -14.57 -17.89
C ASP A 192 3.57 -13.37 -16.93
N ALA A 193 4.80 -12.89 -16.78
CA ALA A 193 5.09 -11.69 -16.01
C ALA A 193 4.34 -10.45 -16.55
N GLU A 194 4.14 -10.36 -17.86
CA GLU A 194 3.47 -9.21 -18.49
C GLU A 194 1.99 -9.14 -18.16
N ALA A 195 1.29 -10.27 -18.08
CA ALA A 195 -0.11 -10.28 -17.64
C ALA A 195 -0.25 -9.78 -16.20
N LEU A 196 0.64 -10.20 -15.30
CA LEU A 196 0.66 -9.73 -13.91
C LEU A 196 0.90 -8.21 -13.84
N LEU A 197 1.79 -7.69 -14.68
CA LEU A 197 2.07 -6.25 -14.76
C LEU A 197 0.89 -5.48 -15.32
N ARG A 198 0.27 -5.93 -16.43
CA ARG A 198 -0.91 -5.28 -17.01
C ARG A 198 -2.08 -5.22 -16.04
N ALA A 199 -2.31 -6.28 -15.27
CA ALA A 199 -3.40 -6.35 -14.31
C ALA A 199 -3.19 -5.47 -13.07
N ASN A 200 -1.94 -5.32 -12.62
CA ASN A 200 -1.64 -4.74 -11.32
C ASN A 200 -0.96 -3.36 -11.40
N LEU A 201 -0.40 -3.02 -12.55
CA LEU A 201 0.44 -1.83 -12.76
C LEU A 201 0.16 -1.24 -14.15
N PRO A 202 -1.05 -0.70 -14.38
CA PRO A 202 -1.52 -0.31 -15.72
C PRO A 202 -0.65 0.77 -16.38
N GLN A 203 0.10 1.54 -15.58
CA GLN A 203 1.00 2.59 -16.05
C GLN A 203 2.46 2.33 -15.62
N CYS A 204 2.98 1.11 -15.85
CA CYS A 204 4.37 0.79 -15.53
C CYS A 204 5.33 0.73 -16.72
N THR A 205 6.59 1.10 -16.44
CA THR A 205 7.74 0.80 -17.29
C THR A 205 8.70 -0.13 -16.58
N ILE A 206 9.38 -1.00 -17.34
CA ILE A 206 10.35 -1.95 -16.79
C ILE A 206 11.67 -1.83 -17.53
N ASP A 207 12.73 -1.65 -16.75
CA ASP A 207 14.11 -1.67 -17.20
C ASP A 207 14.85 -2.82 -16.53
N THR A 208 15.72 -3.51 -17.28
CA THR A 208 16.60 -4.55 -16.71
C THR A 208 18.05 -4.16 -16.85
N ILE A 209 18.83 -4.41 -15.80
CA ILE A 209 20.26 -4.09 -15.73
C ILE A 209 21.08 -5.34 -15.41
N PRO A 210 22.34 -5.45 -15.87
CA PRO A 210 23.17 -6.64 -15.64
C PRO A 210 23.73 -6.67 -14.20
N SER A 211 22.85 -6.78 -13.20
CA SER A 211 23.19 -6.76 -11.78
C SER A 211 22.50 -7.89 -11.00
N GLU A 212 23.14 -8.24 -9.88
CA GLU A 212 22.58 -9.02 -8.77
C GLU A 212 21.97 -8.08 -7.70
N HIS A 213 21.20 -8.63 -6.76
CA HIS A 213 20.44 -7.87 -5.76
C HIS A 213 21.29 -6.90 -4.93
N GLY A 214 22.44 -7.36 -4.41
CA GLY A 214 23.29 -6.60 -3.49
C GLY A 214 24.31 -5.68 -4.18
N LYS A 215 24.32 -5.58 -5.51
CA LYS A 215 25.36 -4.90 -6.29
C LYS A 215 24.91 -3.58 -6.91
N LEU A 216 23.70 -3.12 -6.59
CA LEU A 216 23.04 -1.99 -7.25
C LEU A 216 23.70 -0.62 -6.96
N PHE A 217 24.36 -0.46 -5.81
CA PHE A 217 24.85 0.87 -5.37
C PHE A 217 26.36 1.08 -5.59
N ASN A 218 26.98 0.34 -6.52
CA ASN A 218 28.43 0.40 -6.74
C ASN A 218 28.79 0.58 -8.24
N GLY A 219 29.80 1.41 -8.50
CA GLY A 219 30.47 1.55 -9.80
C GLY A 219 29.51 1.75 -10.99
N LYS A 220 29.82 1.10 -12.11
CA LYS A 220 29.04 1.22 -13.36
C LYS A 220 27.58 0.82 -13.24
N ILE A 221 27.22 -0.07 -12.31
CA ILE A 221 25.82 -0.45 -12.10
C ILE A 221 25.05 0.73 -11.53
N LEU A 222 25.63 1.43 -10.54
CA LEU A 222 25.03 2.64 -9.97
C LEU A 222 24.81 3.71 -11.05
N GLU A 223 25.83 4.02 -11.83
CA GLU A 223 25.75 4.98 -12.95
C GLU A 223 24.64 4.61 -13.94
N LEU A 224 24.57 3.33 -14.34
CA LEU A 224 23.61 2.87 -15.33
C LEU A 224 22.17 3.02 -14.86
N TRP A 225 21.86 2.64 -13.62
CA TRP A 225 20.48 2.74 -13.14
C TRP A 225 20.11 4.17 -12.74
N THR A 226 21.05 5.01 -12.29
CA THR A 226 20.75 6.43 -12.05
C THR A 226 20.48 7.18 -13.34
N ASP A 227 21.11 6.81 -14.45
CA ASP A 227 20.77 7.33 -15.78
C ASP A 227 19.38 6.87 -16.25
N ILE A 228 19.00 5.62 -15.98
CA ILE A 228 17.62 5.15 -16.22
C ILE A 228 16.64 5.96 -15.37
N LEU A 229 16.90 6.11 -14.06
CA LEU A 229 16.09 6.89 -13.13
C LEU A 229 15.87 8.32 -13.67
N ARG A 230 16.93 9.02 -14.07
CA ARG A 230 16.83 10.37 -14.65
C ARG A 230 15.94 10.40 -15.89
N ARG A 231 16.19 9.50 -16.86
CA ARG A 231 15.35 9.42 -18.08
C ARG A 231 13.88 9.15 -17.77
N ARG A 232 13.59 8.30 -16.77
CA ARG A 232 12.20 8.00 -16.36
C ARG A 232 11.55 9.20 -15.69
N MET A 233 12.28 9.95 -14.87
CA MET A 233 11.79 11.20 -14.27
C MET A 233 11.53 12.27 -15.34
N ASP A 234 12.45 12.46 -16.28
CA ASP A 234 12.36 13.47 -17.34
C ASP A 234 11.23 13.17 -18.35
N ALA A 235 10.87 11.89 -18.53
CA ALA A 235 9.79 11.48 -19.42
C ALA A 235 8.37 11.70 -18.86
N VAL A 236 8.25 12.04 -17.57
CA VAL A 236 6.94 12.27 -16.94
C VAL A 236 6.32 13.55 -17.47
N THR A 237 5.16 13.43 -18.11
CA THR A 237 4.37 14.55 -18.61
C THR A 237 2.93 14.50 -18.05
N GLY A 238 2.39 15.65 -17.65
CA GLY A 238 1.04 15.75 -17.06
C GLY A 238 0.87 15.09 -15.68
N THR A 239 -0.29 15.27 -15.07
CA THR A 239 -0.68 14.64 -13.80
C THR A 239 -1.21 13.21 -14.03
N SER A 240 -0.83 12.27 -13.17
CA SER A 240 -1.47 10.95 -13.12
C SER A 240 -2.83 11.09 -12.42
N PRO A 241 -3.90 10.40 -12.85
CA PRO A 241 -5.17 10.45 -12.14
C PRO A 241 -4.99 9.97 -10.70
N GLY A 242 -5.26 10.84 -9.73
CA GLY A 242 -5.24 10.52 -8.31
C GLY A 242 -6.52 9.78 -7.93
N VAL A 243 -6.33 8.62 -7.31
CA VAL A 243 -7.39 7.80 -6.70
C VAL A 243 -7.74 8.37 -5.32
N PHE A 244 -9.01 8.24 -4.93
CA PHE A 244 -9.64 8.68 -3.68
C PHE A 244 -8.93 8.20 -2.40
N PRO A 245 -9.21 8.82 -1.23
CA PRO A 245 -8.56 8.48 0.02
C PRO A 245 -8.77 7.03 0.42
N LEU A 246 -7.70 6.26 0.59
CA LEU A 246 -7.79 4.84 0.96
C LEU A 246 -8.48 4.59 2.30
N TRP A 247 -8.43 5.57 3.20
CA TRP A 247 -9.09 5.53 4.50
C TRP A 247 -10.58 5.94 4.44
N SER A 248 -11.08 6.42 3.29
CA SER A 248 -12.51 6.65 3.07
C SER A 248 -13.18 5.47 2.36
N LEU A 249 -12.42 4.47 1.90
CA LEU A 249 -12.98 3.24 1.34
C LEU A 249 -13.84 2.52 2.37
N SER A 250 -15.07 2.24 1.98
CA SER A 250 -16.05 1.52 2.78
C SER A 250 -16.97 0.75 1.84
N ALA A 251 -17.08 -0.56 2.05
CA ALA A 251 -17.85 -1.45 1.20
C ALA A 251 -18.76 -2.33 2.04
N GLU A 252 -19.95 -2.60 1.52
CA GLU A 252 -20.80 -3.69 1.98
C GLU A 252 -20.69 -4.82 0.94
N ILE A 253 -20.29 -6.00 1.39
CA ILE A 253 -20.10 -7.18 0.54
C ILE A 253 -21.05 -8.26 1.02
N THR A 254 -21.86 -8.80 0.11
CA THR A 254 -22.74 -9.94 0.38
C THR A 254 -22.39 -11.09 -0.53
N ALA A 255 -22.32 -12.30 0.04
CA ALA A 255 -22.09 -13.54 -0.67
C ALA A 255 -22.96 -14.66 -0.07
N PRO A 256 -23.11 -15.83 -0.72
CA PRO A 256 -23.79 -16.98 -0.16
C PRO A 256 -23.21 -17.37 1.19
N ALA A 257 -24.08 -17.71 2.16
CA ALA A 257 -23.62 -18.17 3.46
C ALA A 257 -22.92 -19.55 3.41
N GLN A 258 -23.34 -20.40 2.47
CA GLN A 258 -22.87 -21.77 2.32
C GLN A 258 -22.78 -22.17 0.84
N LEU A 259 -21.77 -22.98 0.50
CA LEU A 259 -21.59 -23.60 -0.80
C LEU A 259 -21.05 -25.04 -0.64
N VAL A 260 -21.27 -25.85 -1.67
CA VAL A 260 -20.68 -27.18 -1.79
C VAL A 260 -19.85 -27.21 -3.07
N MET A 261 -18.59 -27.65 -2.97
CA MET A 261 -17.66 -27.69 -4.08
C MET A 261 -16.93 -29.03 -4.13
N GLN A 262 -16.49 -29.44 -5.32
CA GLN A 262 -15.57 -30.56 -5.47
C GLN A 262 -14.13 -30.08 -5.24
N ALA A 263 -13.28 -30.90 -4.62
CA ALA A 263 -11.87 -30.58 -4.43
C ALA A 263 -11.21 -30.19 -5.77
N ARG A 264 -10.48 -29.06 -5.77
CA ARG A 264 -9.87 -28.45 -6.98
C ARG A 264 -10.85 -28.02 -8.08
N GLY A 265 -12.16 -28.09 -7.84
CA GLY A 265 -13.21 -27.67 -8.77
C GLY A 265 -13.36 -26.15 -8.81
N LEU A 266 -13.82 -25.64 -9.97
CA LEU A 266 -14.16 -24.24 -10.17
C LEU A 266 -15.63 -23.98 -9.82
N CYS A 267 -15.93 -22.84 -9.21
CA CYS A 267 -17.28 -22.40 -8.92
C CYS A 267 -17.40 -20.88 -9.14
N GLU A 268 -18.52 -20.46 -9.71
CA GLU A 268 -18.89 -19.04 -9.79
C GLU A 268 -19.67 -18.67 -8.53
N VAL A 269 -19.09 -17.83 -7.69
CA VAL A 269 -19.73 -17.34 -6.47
C VAL A 269 -20.41 -16.01 -6.76
N PRO A 270 -21.73 -15.89 -6.63
CA PRO A 270 -22.40 -14.59 -6.77
C PRO A 270 -22.01 -13.68 -5.61
N VAL A 271 -21.66 -12.43 -5.92
CA VAL A 271 -21.26 -11.41 -4.94
C VAL A 271 -21.98 -10.11 -5.27
N SER A 272 -22.58 -9.50 -4.25
CA SER A 272 -23.09 -8.12 -4.33
C SER A 272 -22.15 -7.21 -3.56
N LEU A 273 -21.67 -6.16 -4.23
CA LEU A 273 -20.76 -5.16 -3.70
C LEU A 273 -21.46 -3.80 -3.73
N ARG A 274 -21.53 -3.12 -2.59
CA ARG A 274 -22.05 -1.76 -2.48
C ARG A 274 -20.97 -0.82 -2.01
N ASN A 275 -20.85 0.32 -2.69
CA ASN A 275 -20.00 1.42 -2.28
C ASN A 275 -20.67 2.19 -1.14
N SER A 276 -20.14 2.04 0.08
CA SER A 276 -20.60 2.75 1.28
C SER A 276 -19.64 3.89 1.68
N SER A 277 -18.77 4.32 0.75
CA SER A 277 -17.92 5.51 0.89
C SER A 277 -18.60 6.77 0.34
N ASP A 278 -17.97 7.92 0.54
CA ASP A 278 -18.39 9.23 0.02
C ASP A 278 -17.76 9.59 -1.35
N ALA A 279 -16.93 8.71 -1.89
CA ALA A 279 -16.23 8.90 -3.17
C ALA A 279 -16.71 7.94 -4.27
N VAL A 280 -16.61 8.38 -5.52
CA VAL A 280 -16.84 7.51 -6.69
C VAL A 280 -15.65 6.59 -6.86
N TRP A 281 -15.90 5.27 -6.93
CA TRP A 281 -14.87 4.31 -7.28
C TRP A 281 -14.73 4.25 -8.80
N ALA A 282 -13.55 4.59 -9.31
CA ALA A 282 -13.25 4.45 -10.72
C ALA A 282 -13.10 2.95 -11.11
N PRO A 283 -13.22 2.59 -12.39
CA PRO A 283 -12.95 1.23 -12.87
C PRO A 283 -11.56 0.74 -12.45
N SER A 284 -11.36 -0.58 -12.36
CA SER A 284 -10.10 -1.17 -11.87
C SER A 284 -8.83 -0.67 -12.55
N PRO A 285 -8.79 -0.41 -13.88
CA PRO A 285 -7.58 0.12 -14.52
C PRO A 285 -7.15 1.51 -14.01
N GLU A 286 -8.09 2.27 -13.42
CA GLU A 286 -7.84 3.62 -12.88
C GLU A 286 -7.69 3.59 -11.37
N SER A 287 -8.62 2.91 -10.68
CA SER A 287 -8.63 2.86 -9.22
C SER A 287 -7.64 1.85 -8.67
N GLY A 288 -7.45 0.71 -9.33
CA GLY A 288 -6.80 -0.47 -8.76
C GLY A 288 -7.73 -1.30 -7.84
N LEU A 289 -9.01 -0.96 -7.73
CA LEU A 289 -9.94 -1.72 -6.88
C LEU A 289 -10.37 -3.00 -7.58
N SER A 290 -10.43 -4.13 -6.86
CA SER A 290 -11.06 -5.36 -7.36
C SER A 290 -11.59 -6.21 -6.20
N LEU A 291 -12.58 -7.04 -6.47
CA LEU A 291 -12.96 -8.12 -5.55
C LEU A 291 -11.94 -9.25 -5.67
N GLY A 292 -11.65 -9.90 -4.56
CA GLY A 292 -10.86 -11.11 -4.53
C GLY A 292 -11.20 -11.97 -3.32
N ASN A 293 -10.50 -13.09 -3.17
CA ASN A 293 -10.73 -13.98 -2.05
C ASN A 293 -9.47 -14.66 -1.50
N HIS A 294 -9.63 -15.15 -0.27
CA HIS A 294 -8.69 -15.99 0.45
C HIS A 294 -9.42 -17.25 0.93
N TRP A 295 -8.70 -18.35 1.03
CA TRP A 295 -9.19 -19.58 1.62
C TRP A 295 -8.59 -19.79 2.99
N ARG A 296 -9.44 -20.11 3.97
CA ARG A 296 -9.02 -20.50 5.32
C ARG A 296 -9.57 -21.87 5.70
N ALA A 297 -8.86 -22.52 6.62
CA ALA A 297 -9.37 -23.68 7.32
C ALA A 297 -10.37 -23.25 8.42
N PRO A 298 -11.14 -24.19 9.01
CA PRO A 298 -12.12 -23.87 10.04
C PRO A 298 -11.54 -23.23 11.31
N ASP A 299 -10.25 -23.44 11.57
CA ASP A 299 -9.50 -22.83 12.67
C ASP A 299 -9.00 -21.40 12.35
N GLY A 300 -9.32 -20.88 11.15
CA GLY A 300 -8.89 -19.56 10.67
C GLY A 300 -7.48 -19.54 10.07
N SER A 301 -6.75 -20.66 10.06
CA SER A 301 -5.46 -20.73 9.40
C SER A 301 -5.59 -20.57 7.89
N LEU A 302 -4.63 -19.86 7.29
CA LEU A 302 -4.67 -19.55 5.87
C LEU A 302 -4.29 -20.79 5.04
N LEU A 303 -5.19 -21.20 4.14
CA LEU A 303 -4.94 -22.27 3.17
C LEU A 303 -4.36 -21.70 1.86
N GLN A 304 -4.96 -20.63 1.35
CA GLN A 304 -4.52 -19.98 0.12
C GLN A 304 -4.79 -18.48 0.21
N TRP A 305 -3.76 -17.68 -0.08
CA TRP A 305 -3.85 -16.21 0.03
C TRP A 305 -4.55 -15.56 -1.15
N LEU A 306 -4.34 -16.03 -2.38
CA LEU A 306 -4.94 -15.45 -3.59
C LEU A 306 -5.52 -16.56 -4.45
N ASP A 307 -6.72 -16.36 -4.96
CA ASP A 307 -7.42 -17.31 -5.83
C ASP A 307 -8.17 -16.61 -6.96
N GLY A 308 -9.42 -16.21 -6.73
CA GLY A 308 -10.26 -15.47 -7.66
C GLY A 308 -9.99 -13.97 -7.60
N GLN A 309 -10.19 -13.30 -8.74
CA GLN A 309 -10.16 -11.85 -8.85
C GLN A 309 -11.26 -11.40 -9.81
N GLN A 310 -12.03 -10.40 -9.42
CA GLN A 310 -13.06 -9.78 -10.25
C GLN A 310 -12.88 -8.24 -10.28
N PRO A 311 -12.43 -7.68 -11.42
CA PRO A 311 -12.32 -6.24 -11.61
C PRO A 311 -13.67 -5.51 -11.59
N LEU A 312 -13.66 -4.24 -11.17
CA LEU A 312 -14.71 -3.25 -11.43
C LEU A 312 -14.61 -2.80 -12.90
N ASP A 313 -15.62 -3.13 -13.69
CA ASP A 313 -15.73 -2.80 -15.11
C ASP A 313 -16.25 -1.38 -15.39
N ARG A 314 -16.91 -0.78 -14.40
CA ARG A 314 -17.52 0.54 -14.48
C ARG A 314 -17.34 1.34 -13.18
N PRO A 315 -17.49 2.68 -13.23
CA PRO A 315 -17.47 3.48 -12.03
C PRO A 315 -18.62 3.09 -11.07
N LEU A 316 -18.33 3.04 -9.77
CA LEU A 316 -19.32 2.77 -8.72
C LEU A 316 -19.47 4.01 -7.81
N PRO A 317 -20.53 4.82 -7.97
CA PRO A 317 -20.73 6.04 -7.18
C PRO A 317 -21.07 5.73 -5.71
N PRO A 318 -20.99 6.71 -4.80
CA PRO A 318 -21.47 6.59 -3.42
C PRO A 318 -22.89 6.01 -3.35
N GLY A 319 -23.08 4.98 -2.54
CA GLY A 319 -24.33 4.23 -2.40
C GLY A 319 -24.67 3.27 -3.55
N GLY A 320 -23.88 3.25 -4.63
CA GLY A 320 -24.09 2.40 -5.79
C GLY A 320 -23.75 0.93 -5.54
N THR A 321 -24.42 0.04 -6.26
CA THR A 321 -24.26 -1.42 -6.13
C THR A 321 -23.81 -2.05 -7.45
N LEU A 322 -22.97 -3.09 -7.32
CA LEU A 322 -22.50 -3.97 -8.39
C LEU A 322 -22.77 -5.42 -8.00
N ASP A 323 -23.62 -6.10 -8.76
CA ASP A 323 -23.78 -7.55 -8.69
C ASP A 323 -22.85 -8.19 -9.71
N THR A 324 -22.02 -9.14 -9.27
CA THR A 324 -21.02 -9.81 -10.10
C THR A 324 -20.81 -11.25 -9.66
N THR A 325 -20.08 -12.02 -10.45
CA THR A 325 -19.60 -13.35 -10.06
C THR A 325 -18.10 -13.32 -9.79
N LEU A 326 -17.66 -14.07 -8.78
CA LEU A 326 -16.26 -14.33 -8.49
C LEU A 326 -15.96 -15.80 -8.79
N LEU A 327 -15.11 -16.05 -9.79
CA LEU A 327 -14.68 -17.41 -10.12
C LEU A 327 -13.60 -17.85 -9.12
N VAL A 328 -13.90 -18.89 -8.34
CA VAL A 328 -13.01 -19.42 -7.30
C VAL A 328 -12.68 -20.89 -7.55
N ARG A 329 -11.53 -21.34 -7.07
CA ARG A 329 -11.13 -22.75 -7.12
C ARG A 329 -11.03 -23.32 -5.70
N ALA A 330 -11.80 -24.37 -5.43
CA ALA A 330 -11.77 -25.02 -4.12
C ALA A 330 -10.35 -25.56 -3.81
N PRO A 331 -9.92 -25.50 -2.54
CA PRO A 331 -8.71 -26.19 -2.08
C PRO A 331 -8.76 -27.69 -2.38
N GLU A 332 -7.60 -28.33 -2.34
CA GLU A 332 -7.52 -29.80 -2.37
C GLU A 332 -8.00 -30.44 -1.06
N ARG A 333 -7.92 -29.69 0.04
CA ARG A 333 -8.35 -30.15 1.36
C ARG A 333 -9.86 -30.38 1.37
N GLU A 334 -10.24 -31.62 1.64
CA GLU A 334 -11.64 -32.02 1.84
C GLU A 334 -12.20 -31.51 3.17
N GLY A 335 -13.53 -31.44 3.25
CA GLY A 335 -14.27 -30.99 4.42
C GLY A 335 -14.49 -29.48 4.44
N GLU A 336 -14.77 -28.95 5.63
CA GLU A 336 -15.13 -27.56 5.81
C GLU A 336 -13.94 -26.61 5.57
N CYS A 337 -14.18 -25.58 4.77
CA CYS A 337 -13.30 -24.45 4.52
C CYS A 337 -14.10 -23.13 4.62
N LEU A 338 -13.39 -22.03 4.82
CA LEU A 338 -13.96 -20.69 4.78
C LEU A 338 -13.41 -19.94 3.57
N LEU A 339 -14.32 -19.41 2.77
CA LEU A 339 -14.03 -18.48 1.68
C LEU A 339 -14.25 -17.05 2.20
N GLU A 340 -13.19 -16.27 2.31
CA GLU A 340 -13.25 -14.84 2.64
C GLU A 340 -13.18 -14.03 1.36
N ILE A 341 -14.24 -13.27 1.07
CA ILE A 341 -14.35 -12.41 -0.10
C ILE A 341 -14.26 -10.96 0.35
N ASP A 342 -13.39 -10.20 -0.30
CA ASP A 342 -13.10 -8.85 0.15
C ASP A 342 -12.74 -7.94 -1.03
N LEU A 343 -12.89 -6.63 -0.80
CA LEU A 343 -12.44 -5.61 -1.71
C LEU A 343 -10.96 -5.36 -1.45
N GLN A 344 -10.12 -5.62 -2.45
CA GLN A 344 -8.73 -5.20 -2.41
C GLN A 344 -8.56 -3.90 -3.17
N GLN A 345 -7.77 -3.02 -2.58
CA GLN A 345 -7.07 -2.03 -3.36
C GLN A 345 -5.72 -2.62 -3.69
N ALA A 346 -5.55 -2.91 -4.97
CA ALA A 346 -4.51 -3.77 -5.44
C ALA A 346 -3.15 -3.26 -4.90
N GLY A 347 -2.46 -4.11 -4.12
CA GLY A 347 -1.13 -3.87 -3.57
C GLY A 347 -1.02 -2.92 -2.38
N VAL A 348 -2.10 -2.22 -2.06
CA VAL A 348 -2.21 -1.41 -0.86
C VAL A 348 -2.58 -2.29 0.33
N LEU A 349 -3.80 -2.84 0.26
CA LEU A 349 -4.52 -3.41 1.39
C LEU A 349 -5.73 -4.22 0.88
N TRP A 350 -6.22 -5.08 1.76
CA TRP A 350 -7.58 -5.60 1.73
C TRP A 350 -8.44 -4.76 2.66
N LEU A 351 -9.70 -4.52 2.32
CA LEU A 351 -10.57 -3.67 3.14
C LEU A 351 -10.75 -4.24 4.56
N GLY A 352 -10.75 -5.57 4.68
CA GLY A 352 -10.61 -6.35 5.92
C GLY A 352 -9.47 -5.92 6.84
N GLU A 353 -8.37 -5.43 6.28
CA GLU A 353 -7.21 -4.97 7.05
C GLU A 353 -7.43 -3.61 7.70
N ILE A 354 -8.44 -2.85 7.25
CA ILE A 354 -8.73 -1.49 7.75
C ILE A 354 -10.03 -1.36 8.54
N GLY A 355 -10.77 -2.45 8.75
CA GLY A 355 -11.88 -2.51 9.71
C GLY A 355 -13.11 -3.29 9.23
N PRO A 356 -13.66 -3.00 8.03
CA PRO A 356 -14.83 -3.72 7.53
C PRO A 356 -14.55 -5.23 7.41
N ALA A 357 -15.38 -6.07 8.02
CA ALA A 357 -15.17 -7.51 7.91
C ALA A 357 -15.40 -7.97 6.45
N PRO A 358 -14.55 -8.87 5.91
CA PRO A 358 -14.80 -9.47 4.62
C PRO A 358 -16.10 -10.29 4.66
N ALA A 359 -16.73 -10.47 3.49
CA ALA A 359 -17.84 -11.41 3.37
C ALA A 359 -17.31 -12.83 3.54
N THR A 360 -18.04 -13.66 4.28
CA THR A 360 -17.62 -15.05 4.54
C THR A 360 -18.65 -16.04 4.00
N CYS A 361 -18.14 -17.07 3.34
CA CYS A 361 -18.92 -18.20 2.84
C CYS A 361 -18.32 -19.50 3.37
N ARG A 362 -19.14 -20.35 4.00
CA ARG A 362 -18.71 -21.69 4.42
C ARG A 362 -18.78 -22.62 3.23
N VAL A 363 -17.70 -23.34 2.96
CA VAL A 363 -17.61 -24.23 1.80
C VAL A 363 -17.34 -25.65 2.27
N THR A 364 -18.27 -26.56 1.98
CA THR A 364 -18.03 -27.99 2.15
C THR A 364 -17.36 -28.52 0.89
N VAL A 365 -16.08 -28.91 1.00
CA VAL A 365 -15.29 -29.48 -0.10
C VAL A 365 -15.43 -31.00 -0.11
N LEU A 366 -16.04 -31.53 -1.16
CA LEU A 366 -16.23 -32.96 -1.39
C LEU A 366 -14.99 -33.59 -2.07
N PRO A 367 -14.71 -34.87 -1.81
CA PRO A 367 -13.69 -35.63 -2.54
C PRO A 367 -14.03 -35.71 -4.02
N ARG A 368 -12.99 -35.66 -4.85
CA ARG A 368 -13.10 -35.57 -6.31
C ARG A 368 -13.63 -36.82 -7.00
#